data_AF-A0A2S0JS51-F1
#
_entry.id   AF-A0A2S0JS51-F1
#
_cell.length_a   1.000
_cell.length_b   1.000
_cell.length_c   1.000
_cell.angle_alpha   90.00
_cell.angle_beta   90.00
_cell.angle_gamma   90.00
#
_symmetry.space_group_name_H-M   'P 1'
#
loop_
_entity.id
_entity.type
_entity.pdbx_description
1 polymer ?
#
loop_
_entity_poly.entity_id
_entity_poly.type
_entity_poly.pdbx_seq_one_letter_code
_entity_poly.pdbx_strand_id
1 'polypeptide(L)'
;MNIFKKWFAAVFVLAMLFSIQHQVADAADYRTVKVVSGSSLLVRESPNDAANSIGNLAKDEFVIEFSSSNGWSHIQAGDVKGYVSSSFLSVPPSTIKIANSKSGLVVKSKPSPSASTLATLKYNMIVEDYGSVGNGWSYVQYGNVVGYVKSDFMGQTKTTTKYVNTASGVIVRNIASQSGASVGSLSNGTQVTVHATLVGWSYVTAGNIKGYVVDKFLATKKPVVPFNNINFNLTIRDVEKNEKSKFIDKLQDGRETFLIYETTKYGYSAELTYIFIGGQLEYISYDFLPEQNSYDTWDQMTTMHARLHVGGIAELGDDYEFTYEKYRNLFTSWERNSYTALIVVHDDYLYTSAKLTFYRK
;
A
#
# COMPACT_ATOMS: atom_id res chain seq x y z
N MET A 1 -31.67 -15.74 16.58
CA MET A 1 -30.96 -16.68 15.68
C MET A 1 -31.28 -16.33 14.22
N ASN A 2 -30.63 -15.31 13.61
CA ASN A 2 -30.61 -15.07 12.15
C ASN A 2 -29.81 -13.82 11.73
N ILE A 3 -28.65 -13.56 12.34
CA ILE A 3 -27.70 -12.53 11.85
C ILE A 3 -26.48 -13.18 11.16
N PHE A 4 -26.21 -14.47 11.45
CA PHE A 4 -25.13 -15.24 10.83
C PHE A 4 -25.40 -15.72 9.39
N LYS A 5 -26.63 -15.59 8.85
CA LYS A 5 -26.98 -16.05 7.49
C LYS A 5 -26.63 -15.07 6.37
N LYS A 6 -26.28 -13.81 6.65
CA LYS A 6 -25.96 -12.81 5.61
C LYS A 6 -24.46 -12.67 5.31
N TRP A 7 -23.58 -13.15 6.19
CA TRP A 7 -22.12 -13.06 6.00
C TRP A 7 -21.52 -14.20 5.19
N PHE A 8 -22.22 -15.33 5.08
CA PHE A 8 -21.78 -16.45 4.23
C PHE A 8 -22.03 -16.22 2.74
N ALA A 9 -22.94 -15.33 2.36
CA ALA A 9 -23.31 -15.11 0.96
C ALA A 9 -22.23 -14.35 0.15
N ALA A 10 -21.44 -13.47 0.78
CA ALA A 10 -20.42 -12.69 0.08
C ALA A 10 -19.15 -13.50 -0.26
N VAL A 11 -18.81 -14.49 0.57
CA VAL A 11 -17.71 -15.43 0.30
C VAL A 11 -18.08 -16.40 -0.84
N PHE A 12 -19.38 -16.72 -0.96
CA PHE A 12 -19.88 -17.73 -1.89
C PHE A 12 -20.17 -17.21 -3.31
N VAL A 13 -20.54 -15.93 -3.49
CA VAL A 13 -20.99 -15.42 -4.80
C VAL A 13 -19.84 -15.24 -5.80
N LEU A 14 -18.59 -15.04 -5.36
CA LEU A 14 -17.45 -14.99 -6.28
C LEU A 14 -16.79 -16.37 -6.48
N ALA A 15 -16.76 -17.22 -5.44
CA ALA A 15 -16.23 -18.59 -5.55
C ALA A 15 -17.09 -19.51 -6.44
N MET A 16 -18.43 -19.35 -6.46
CA MET A 16 -19.31 -20.10 -7.38
C MET A 16 -19.17 -19.70 -8.86
N LEU A 17 -18.55 -18.55 -9.14
CA LEU A 17 -18.50 -17.99 -10.49
C LEU A 17 -17.28 -18.45 -11.30
N PHE A 18 -16.43 -19.30 -10.74
CA PHE A 18 -15.25 -19.81 -11.41
C PHE A 18 -15.19 -21.34 -11.35
N SER A 19 -15.02 -21.99 -12.50
CA SER A 19 -14.53 -23.37 -12.58
C SER A 19 -13.03 -23.41 -12.26
N ILE A 20 -12.65 -23.02 -11.05
CA ILE A 20 -11.26 -23.05 -10.56
C ILE A 20 -11.02 -24.41 -9.90
N GLN A 21 -10.08 -25.20 -10.45
CA GLN A 21 -9.43 -26.23 -9.65
C GLN A 21 -8.76 -25.55 -8.44
N HIS A 22 -9.20 -25.95 -7.24
CA HIS A 22 -9.08 -25.34 -5.91
C HIS A 22 -7.66 -25.05 -5.35
N GLN A 23 -6.71 -24.52 -6.11
CA GLN A 23 -5.32 -24.41 -5.61
C GLN A 23 -4.58 -23.07 -5.87
N VAL A 24 -5.11 -22.10 -6.61
CA VAL A 24 -4.21 -21.07 -7.19
C VAL A 24 -4.50 -19.62 -6.82
N ALA A 25 -5.71 -19.23 -6.39
CA ALA A 25 -6.03 -17.81 -6.16
C ALA A 25 -6.06 -17.36 -4.68
N ASP A 26 -6.13 -18.29 -3.72
CA ASP A 26 -6.46 -18.02 -2.31
C ASP A 26 -5.28 -18.25 -1.34
N ALA A 27 -4.04 -18.11 -1.80
CA ALA A 27 -2.88 -18.23 -0.92
C ALA A 27 -2.71 -16.94 -0.10
N ALA A 28 -2.41 -17.09 1.20
CA ALA A 28 -2.07 -15.99 2.10
C ALA A 28 -0.87 -15.15 1.60
N ASP A 29 -0.01 -15.76 0.79
CA ASP A 29 1.17 -15.13 0.21
C ASP A 29 0.98 -14.81 -1.28
N TYR A 30 1.31 -13.57 -1.66
CA TYR A 30 1.31 -13.12 -3.04
C TYR A 30 2.60 -13.58 -3.74
N ARG A 31 2.44 -14.20 -4.91
CA ARG A 31 3.56 -14.63 -5.76
C ARG A 31 3.92 -13.49 -6.71
N THR A 32 5.20 -13.32 -7.00
CA THR A 32 5.64 -12.28 -7.94
C THR A 32 6.19 -12.89 -9.21
N VAL A 33 5.98 -12.22 -10.34
CA VAL A 33 6.65 -12.58 -11.59
C VAL A 33 8.04 -11.95 -11.62
N LYS A 34 9.04 -12.76 -11.97
CA LYS A 34 10.41 -12.33 -12.22
C LYS A 34 10.81 -12.73 -13.64
N VAL A 35 11.88 -12.12 -14.13
CA VAL A 35 12.53 -12.46 -15.40
C VAL A 35 14.00 -12.73 -15.17
N VAL A 36 14.54 -13.71 -15.90
CA VAL A 36 15.97 -14.05 -15.85
C VAL A 36 16.79 -12.98 -16.58
N SER A 37 17.69 -12.30 -15.86
CA SER A 37 18.51 -11.20 -16.40
C SER A 37 19.87 -11.65 -16.94
N GLY A 38 20.37 -12.82 -16.54
CA GLY A 38 21.64 -13.43 -16.98
C GLY A 38 21.50 -14.35 -18.21
N SER A 39 22.61 -14.88 -18.73
CA SER A 39 22.62 -15.74 -19.94
C SER A 39 21.88 -17.08 -19.75
N SER A 40 22.17 -17.79 -18.67
CA SER A 40 21.52 -19.07 -18.31
C SER A 40 21.59 -19.29 -16.80
N LEU A 41 20.48 -19.65 -16.17
CA LEU A 41 20.34 -19.79 -14.72
C LEU A 41 19.94 -21.22 -14.34
N LEU A 42 20.80 -21.89 -13.57
CA LEU A 42 20.52 -23.23 -13.09
C LEU A 42 19.50 -23.21 -11.95
N VAL A 43 18.48 -24.05 -12.07
CA VAL A 43 17.52 -24.35 -11.00
C VAL A 43 18.08 -25.50 -10.17
N ARG A 44 18.08 -25.36 -8.85
CA ARG A 44 18.65 -26.32 -7.91
C ARG A 44 17.61 -26.89 -6.95
N GLU A 45 17.87 -28.09 -6.43
CA GLU A 45 17.00 -28.75 -5.43
C GLU A 45 16.97 -28.03 -4.08
N SER A 46 18.01 -27.27 -3.75
CA SER A 46 18.16 -26.58 -2.47
C SER A 46 18.94 -25.27 -2.63
N PRO A 47 18.79 -24.30 -1.70
CA PRO A 47 19.37 -22.96 -1.81
C PRO A 47 20.87 -22.94 -1.46
N ASN A 48 21.68 -23.68 -2.21
CA ASN A 48 23.14 -23.67 -2.10
C ASN A 48 23.80 -24.14 -3.41
N ASP A 49 25.05 -23.74 -3.62
CA ASP A 49 25.77 -24.03 -4.88
C ASP A 49 26.20 -25.48 -5.05
N ALA A 50 26.20 -26.27 -3.98
CA ALA A 50 26.51 -27.70 -4.01
C ALA A 50 25.28 -28.57 -4.36
N ALA A 51 24.08 -28.01 -4.35
CA ALA A 51 22.86 -28.75 -4.64
C ALA A 51 22.78 -29.15 -6.12
N ASN A 52 22.18 -30.31 -6.38
CA ASN A 52 21.96 -30.81 -7.74
C ASN A 52 21.17 -29.81 -8.57
N SER A 53 21.52 -29.69 -9.85
CA SER A 53 20.72 -28.94 -10.83
C SER A 53 19.59 -29.81 -11.35
N ILE A 54 18.37 -29.27 -11.33
CA ILE A 54 17.11 -29.92 -11.76
C ILE A 54 16.45 -29.20 -12.93
N GLY A 55 17.10 -28.15 -13.44
CA GLY A 55 16.59 -27.37 -14.56
C GLY A 55 17.55 -26.27 -14.94
N ASN A 56 17.30 -25.68 -16.11
CA ASN A 56 18.04 -24.53 -16.61
C ASN A 56 17.05 -23.56 -17.23
N LEU A 57 17.17 -22.29 -16.87
CA LEU A 57 16.35 -21.20 -17.38
C LEU A 57 17.14 -20.37 -18.36
N ALA A 58 16.52 -20.02 -19.48
CA ALA A 58 17.11 -19.14 -20.46
C ALA A 58 17.02 -17.67 -20.01
N LYS A 59 17.90 -16.83 -20.56
CA LYS A 59 17.74 -15.37 -20.48
C LYS A 59 16.34 -14.95 -20.94
N ASP A 60 15.77 -13.96 -20.28
CA ASP A 60 14.45 -13.39 -20.56
C ASP A 60 13.27 -14.35 -20.30
N GLU A 61 13.53 -15.52 -19.70
CA GLU A 61 12.49 -16.44 -19.27
C GLU A 61 11.77 -15.93 -18.01
N PHE A 62 10.45 -15.96 -18.03
CA PHE A 62 9.63 -15.58 -16.87
C PHE A 62 9.51 -16.72 -15.87
N VAL A 63 9.58 -16.38 -14.58
CA VAL A 63 9.37 -17.32 -13.48
C VAL A 63 8.42 -16.74 -12.44
N ILE A 64 7.81 -17.62 -11.65
CA ILE A 64 7.00 -17.26 -10.48
C ILE A 64 7.88 -17.41 -9.24
N GLU A 65 8.12 -16.34 -8.50
CA GLU A 65 8.83 -16.36 -7.22
C GLU A 65 7.82 -16.54 -6.06
N PHE A 66 8.10 -17.53 -5.20
CA PHE A 66 7.32 -17.83 -4.00
C PHE A 66 7.92 -17.17 -2.76
N SER A 67 9.25 -17.12 -2.68
CA SER A 67 9.99 -16.57 -1.54
C SER A 67 11.42 -16.27 -1.94
N SER A 68 12.04 -15.28 -1.30
CA SER A 68 13.47 -14.98 -1.44
C SER A 68 14.11 -14.86 -0.05
N SER A 69 15.23 -15.54 0.17
CA SER A 69 15.95 -15.50 1.44
C SER A 69 17.42 -15.86 1.23
N ASN A 70 18.33 -15.19 1.94
CA ASN A 70 19.77 -15.49 1.91
C ASN A 70 20.37 -15.56 0.50
N GLY A 71 19.93 -14.69 -0.41
CA GLY A 71 20.41 -14.65 -1.80
C GLY A 71 19.84 -15.73 -2.73
N TRP A 72 18.87 -16.53 -2.26
CA TRP A 72 18.19 -17.56 -3.04
C TRP A 72 16.70 -17.28 -3.15
N SER A 73 16.15 -17.54 -4.34
CA SER A 73 14.73 -17.43 -4.66
C SER A 73 14.16 -18.81 -4.93
N HIS A 74 13.07 -19.17 -4.24
CA HIS A 74 12.27 -20.36 -4.54
C HIS A 74 11.29 -20.01 -5.66
N ILE A 75 11.43 -20.67 -6.80
CA ILE A 75 10.72 -20.32 -8.04
C ILE A 75 9.97 -21.50 -8.64
N GLN A 76 9.06 -21.20 -9.56
CA GLN A 76 8.49 -22.14 -10.51
C GLN A 76 8.63 -21.61 -11.95
N ALA A 77 9.10 -22.46 -12.84
CA ALA A 77 9.16 -22.24 -14.29
C ALA A 77 8.53 -23.46 -14.99
N GLY A 78 7.33 -23.28 -15.55
CA GLY A 78 6.53 -24.40 -16.05
C GLY A 78 6.28 -25.44 -14.96
N ASP A 79 6.77 -26.66 -15.17
CA ASP A 79 6.61 -27.79 -14.25
C ASP A 79 7.80 -27.92 -13.26
N VAL A 80 8.88 -27.15 -13.45
CA VAL A 80 10.07 -27.18 -12.59
C VAL A 80 9.88 -26.23 -11.41
N LYS A 81 10.08 -26.75 -10.19
CA LYS A 81 10.12 -25.98 -8.94
C LYS A 81 11.45 -26.20 -8.24
N GLY A 82 12.08 -25.13 -7.79
CA GLY A 82 13.37 -25.22 -7.12
C GLY A 82 13.94 -23.85 -6.77
N TYR A 83 15.24 -23.81 -6.50
CA TYR A 83 15.93 -22.62 -6.03
C TYR A 83 16.88 -22.08 -7.09
N VAL A 84 16.89 -20.76 -7.25
CA VAL A 84 17.83 -20.03 -8.10
C VAL A 84 18.47 -18.90 -7.31
N SER A 85 19.65 -18.44 -7.72
CA SER A 85 20.26 -17.27 -7.09
C SER A 85 19.46 -16.00 -7.45
N SER A 86 19.06 -15.24 -6.42
CA SER A 86 18.20 -14.06 -6.56
C SER A 86 18.83 -12.94 -7.39
N SER A 87 20.17 -12.89 -7.48
CA SER A 87 20.89 -11.87 -8.23
C SER A 87 20.68 -11.96 -9.75
N PHE A 88 20.21 -13.11 -10.24
CA PHE A 88 19.90 -13.33 -11.66
C PHE A 88 18.41 -13.14 -12.00
N LEU A 89 17.61 -12.69 -11.03
CA LEU A 89 16.21 -12.37 -11.22
C LEU A 89 15.99 -10.86 -11.13
N SER A 90 15.21 -10.31 -12.06
CA SER A 90 14.75 -8.93 -12.00
C SER A 90 13.23 -8.86 -12.08
N VAL A 91 12.66 -7.73 -11.65
CA VAL A 91 11.23 -7.46 -11.82
C VAL A 91 11.02 -7.00 -13.28
N PRO A 92 10.25 -7.74 -14.10
CA PRO A 92 9.99 -7.33 -15.47
C PRO A 92 9.05 -6.12 -15.53
N PRO A 93 9.14 -5.30 -16.59
CA PRO A 93 8.13 -4.29 -16.87
C PRO A 93 6.77 -4.95 -17.13
N SER A 94 5.70 -4.27 -16.74
CA SER A 94 4.32 -4.74 -16.92
C SER A 94 3.41 -3.60 -17.34
N THR A 95 2.39 -3.90 -18.13
CA THR A 95 1.28 -2.98 -18.43
C THR A 95 -0.03 -3.52 -17.87
N ILE A 96 -0.96 -2.63 -17.51
CA ILE A 96 -2.27 -3.06 -17.02
C ILE A 96 -3.23 -3.24 -18.20
N LYS A 97 -3.80 -4.45 -18.33
CA LYS A 97 -4.75 -4.81 -19.38
C LYS A 97 -6.07 -5.27 -18.79
N ILE A 98 -7.11 -5.24 -19.61
CA ILE A 98 -8.45 -5.70 -19.25
C ILE A 98 -8.86 -6.90 -20.11
N ALA A 99 -9.46 -7.91 -19.50
CA ALA A 99 -10.08 -9.02 -20.20
C ALA A 99 -11.25 -8.48 -21.05
N ASN A 100 -11.09 -8.51 -22.37
CA ASN A 100 -12.00 -7.91 -23.34
C ASN A 100 -12.77 -8.97 -24.17
N SER A 101 -13.01 -10.14 -23.57
CA SER A 101 -13.80 -11.21 -24.18
C SER A 101 -15.01 -11.56 -23.31
N LYS A 102 -16.19 -11.60 -23.93
CA LYS A 102 -17.44 -11.99 -23.25
C LYS A 102 -17.44 -13.46 -22.82
N SER A 103 -16.70 -14.32 -23.52
CA SER A 103 -16.50 -15.72 -23.12
C SER A 103 -15.39 -15.89 -22.08
N GLY A 104 -14.75 -14.79 -21.66
CA GLY A 104 -13.63 -14.77 -20.74
C GLY A 104 -12.26 -14.86 -21.44
N LEU A 105 -11.23 -14.46 -20.69
CA LEU A 105 -9.82 -14.55 -21.03
C LEU A 105 -9.26 -15.85 -20.42
N VAL A 106 -8.96 -16.83 -21.27
CA VAL A 106 -8.45 -18.14 -20.85
C VAL A 106 -6.95 -18.07 -20.60
N VAL A 107 -6.55 -18.36 -19.35
CA VAL A 107 -5.14 -18.45 -18.95
C VAL A 107 -4.68 -19.89 -19.08
N LYS A 108 -3.62 -20.10 -19.87
CA LYS A 108 -3.02 -21.40 -20.19
C LYS A 108 -1.68 -21.58 -19.50
N SER A 109 -1.29 -22.82 -19.26
CA SER A 109 0.02 -23.17 -18.69
C SER A 109 1.20 -23.00 -19.66
N LYS A 110 0.94 -23.01 -20.98
CA LYS A 110 1.92 -22.80 -22.06
C LYS A 110 1.28 -21.93 -23.15
N PRO A 111 2.06 -21.24 -24.01
CA PRO A 111 1.53 -20.42 -25.11
C PRO A 111 1.01 -21.30 -26.27
N SER A 112 0.04 -22.16 -25.97
CA SER A 112 -0.56 -23.12 -26.89
C SER A 112 -2.06 -23.30 -26.60
N PRO A 113 -2.93 -23.40 -27.63
CA PRO A 113 -4.35 -23.67 -27.43
C PRO A 113 -4.64 -25.00 -26.73
N SER A 114 -3.78 -26.01 -26.94
CA SER A 114 -3.92 -27.37 -26.35
C SER A 114 -3.36 -27.48 -24.93
N ALA A 115 -2.71 -26.44 -24.42
CA ALA A 115 -2.18 -26.44 -23.05
C ALA A 115 -3.31 -26.51 -22.01
N SER A 116 -2.98 -27.00 -20.82
CA SER A 116 -3.93 -27.03 -19.70
C SER A 116 -4.42 -25.62 -19.36
N THR A 117 -5.71 -25.49 -19.09
CA THR A 117 -6.32 -24.24 -18.64
C THR A 117 -6.09 -24.07 -17.14
N LEU A 118 -5.44 -22.98 -16.76
CA LEU A 118 -5.19 -22.62 -15.36
C LEU A 118 -6.37 -21.84 -14.76
N ALA A 119 -6.96 -20.93 -15.53
CA ALA A 119 -8.13 -20.15 -15.15
C ALA A 119 -8.86 -19.60 -16.37
N THR A 120 -10.08 -19.12 -16.16
CA THR A 120 -10.80 -18.28 -17.13
C THR A 120 -11.25 -17.01 -16.41
N LEU A 121 -10.65 -15.88 -16.78
CA LEU A 121 -10.96 -14.57 -16.21
C LEU A 121 -12.15 -13.97 -16.94
N LYS A 122 -13.14 -13.46 -16.21
CA LYS A 122 -14.35 -12.86 -16.79
C LYS A 122 -14.06 -11.53 -17.46
N TYR A 123 -14.99 -11.11 -18.32
CA TYR A 123 -14.99 -9.78 -18.92
C TYR A 123 -14.79 -8.70 -17.85
N ASN A 124 -14.00 -7.68 -18.17
CA ASN A 124 -13.57 -6.58 -17.31
C ASN A 124 -12.59 -6.93 -16.16
N MET A 125 -12.19 -8.19 -15.99
CA MET A 125 -11.11 -8.53 -15.05
C MET A 125 -9.77 -7.94 -15.51
N ILE A 126 -8.98 -7.46 -14.56
CA ILE A 126 -7.69 -6.81 -14.84
C ILE A 126 -6.57 -7.82 -14.71
N VAL A 127 -5.60 -7.74 -15.63
CA VAL A 127 -4.35 -8.50 -15.57
C VAL A 127 -3.16 -7.55 -15.68
N GLU A 128 -2.05 -7.94 -15.08
CA GLU A 128 -0.75 -7.42 -15.45
C GLU A 128 -0.24 -8.21 -16.67
N ASP A 129 0.13 -7.49 -17.72
CA ASP A 129 0.69 -8.04 -18.96
C ASP A 129 2.19 -7.75 -19.02
N TYR A 130 3.00 -8.80 -18.95
CA TYR A 130 4.47 -8.74 -19.01
C TYR A 130 5.01 -8.77 -20.46
N GLY A 131 4.12 -8.83 -21.44
CA GLY A 131 4.48 -8.70 -22.85
C GLY A 131 4.26 -9.97 -23.66
N SER A 132 4.48 -9.80 -24.97
CA SER A 132 4.33 -10.86 -25.97
C SER A 132 5.43 -11.91 -25.84
N VAL A 133 5.04 -13.18 -25.89
CA VAL A 133 5.95 -14.33 -25.97
C VAL A 133 5.91 -14.99 -27.36
N GLY A 134 5.39 -14.27 -28.36
CA GLY A 134 5.25 -14.73 -29.74
C GLY A 134 3.92 -15.44 -30.04
N ASN A 135 3.63 -15.62 -31.33
CA ASN A 135 2.45 -16.35 -31.84
C ASN A 135 1.09 -15.86 -31.28
N GLY A 136 1.00 -14.55 -30.98
CA GLY A 136 -0.20 -13.90 -30.43
C GLY A 136 -0.50 -14.28 -28.98
N TRP A 137 0.51 -14.71 -28.22
CA TRP A 137 0.41 -14.98 -26.79
C TRP A 137 1.15 -13.94 -25.97
N SER A 138 0.59 -13.60 -24.81
CA SER A 138 1.23 -12.77 -23.78
C SER A 138 1.36 -13.55 -22.48
N TYR A 139 2.36 -13.20 -21.66
CA TYR A 139 2.51 -13.70 -20.30
C TYR A 139 1.87 -12.73 -19.31
N VAL A 140 0.98 -13.22 -18.44
CA VAL A 140 0.14 -12.37 -17.59
C VAL A 140 -0.02 -12.90 -16.18
N GLN A 141 -0.38 -12.00 -15.25
CA GLN A 141 -0.74 -12.32 -13.87
C GLN A 141 -2.11 -11.73 -13.48
N TYR A 142 -2.93 -12.55 -12.81
CA TYR A 142 -4.10 -12.14 -12.03
C TYR A 142 -4.04 -12.80 -10.65
N GLY A 143 -3.86 -12.00 -9.59
CA GLY A 143 -3.62 -12.56 -8.26
C GLY A 143 -2.43 -13.53 -8.31
N ASN A 144 -2.61 -14.77 -7.88
CA ASN A 144 -1.59 -15.82 -7.96
C ASN A 144 -1.72 -16.73 -9.20
N VAL A 145 -2.67 -16.45 -10.10
CA VAL A 145 -2.78 -17.13 -11.39
C VAL A 145 -1.84 -16.43 -12.38
N VAL A 146 -0.81 -17.15 -12.80
CA VAL A 146 0.18 -16.66 -13.78
C VAL A 146 0.24 -17.64 -14.94
N GLY A 147 0.27 -17.14 -16.17
CA GLY A 147 0.37 -17.98 -17.35
C GLY A 147 0.21 -17.21 -18.65
N TYR A 148 -0.21 -17.92 -19.69
CA TYR A 148 -0.26 -17.40 -21.06
C TYR A 148 -1.69 -17.15 -21.51
N VAL A 149 -1.94 -16.01 -22.14
CA VAL A 149 -3.24 -15.68 -22.73
C VAL A 149 -3.09 -15.26 -24.18
N LYS A 150 -4.15 -15.44 -24.97
CA LYS A 150 -4.21 -14.86 -26.32
C LYS A 150 -4.36 -13.34 -26.23
N SER A 151 -3.41 -12.61 -26.83
CA SER A 151 -3.33 -11.15 -26.72
C SER A 151 -4.55 -10.44 -27.30
N ASP A 152 -5.19 -11.01 -28.34
CA ASP A 152 -6.38 -10.48 -28.99
C ASP A 152 -7.62 -10.40 -28.07
N PHE A 153 -7.62 -11.15 -26.96
CA PHE A 153 -8.69 -11.13 -25.96
C PHE A 153 -8.41 -10.16 -24.81
N MET A 154 -7.33 -9.38 -24.89
CA MET A 154 -7.02 -8.31 -23.97
C MET A 154 -7.31 -6.94 -24.59
N GLY A 155 -7.73 -5.99 -23.77
CA GLY A 155 -7.98 -4.61 -24.17
C GLY A 155 -7.17 -3.61 -23.34
N GLN A 156 -7.24 -2.35 -23.74
CA GLN A 156 -6.72 -1.23 -22.95
C GLN A 156 -7.73 -0.84 -21.87
N THR A 157 -7.24 -0.44 -20.71
CA THR A 157 -8.10 0.09 -19.64
C THR A 157 -8.47 1.54 -19.93
N LYS A 158 -9.72 1.92 -19.64
CA LYS A 158 -10.11 3.33 -19.57
C LYS A 158 -9.89 3.80 -18.14
N THR A 159 -8.90 4.66 -17.94
CA THR A 159 -8.49 5.08 -16.60
C THR A 159 -9.25 6.30 -16.12
N THR A 160 -9.41 6.39 -14.80
CA THR A 160 -9.91 7.59 -14.12
C THR A 160 -9.05 7.89 -12.90
N THR A 161 -8.96 9.16 -12.52
CA THR A 161 -8.28 9.57 -11.29
C THR A 161 -9.27 9.56 -10.13
N LYS A 162 -8.89 8.91 -9.04
CA LYS A 162 -9.58 8.98 -7.74
C LYS A 162 -8.57 9.23 -6.63
N TYR A 163 -9.07 9.37 -5.41
CA TYR A 163 -8.29 9.57 -4.20
C TYR A 163 -8.77 8.62 -3.12
N VAL A 164 -7.85 8.08 -2.32
CA VAL A 164 -8.19 7.34 -1.10
C VAL A 164 -8.93 8.27 -0.14
N ASN A 165 -10.08 7.86 0.37
CA ASN A 165 -10.98 8.65 1.21
C ASN A 165 -11.38 7.88 2.47
N THR A 166 -10.39 7.60 3.30
CA THR A 166 -10.52 6.88 4.57
C THR A 166 -9.45 7.37 5.52
N ALA A 167 -9.81 7.70 6.76
CA ALA A 167 -8.85 8.22 7.75
C ALA A 167 -7.61 7.32 7.93
N SER A 168 -7.81 6.00 7.96
CA SER A 168 -6.75 5.00 8.14
C SER A 168 -6.02 4.59 6.84
N GLY A 169 -6.37 5.18 5.69
CA GLY A 169 -5.97 4.62 4.40
C GLY A 169 -6.64 3.27 4.08
N VAL A 170 -6.16 2.60 3.03
CA VAL A 170 -6.71 1.33 2.51
C VAL A 170 -5.61 0.30 2.29
N ILE A 171 -5.95 -0.97 2.50
CA ILE A 171 -5.12 -2.11 2.11
C ILE A 171 -5.38 -2.43 0.63
N VAL A 172 -4.31 -2.57 -0.14
CA VAL A 172 -4.34 -3.00 -1.54
C VAL A 172 -4.17 -4.52 -1.58
N ARG A 173 -5.04 -5.19 -2.34
CA ARG A 173 -5.09 -6.66 -2.41
C ARG A 173 -4.80 -7.18 -3.81
N ASN A 174 -4.19 -8.35 -3.91
CA ASN A 174 -3.87 -8.96 -5.20
C ASN A 174 -5.11 -9.39 -6.03
N ILE A 175 -6.26 -9.61 -5.37
CA ILE A 175 -7.54 -9.97 -5.98
C ILE A 175 -8.68 -9.13 -5.41
N ALA A 176 -9.80 -9.06 -6.13
CA ALA A 176 -11.03 -8.36 -5.75
C ALA A 176 -11.81 -9.10 -4.64
N SER A 177 -11.16 -9.35 -3.50
CA SER A 177 -11.72 -10.07 -2.34
C SER A 177 -11.07 -9.60 -1.05
N GLN A 178 -11.83 -9.61 0.05
CA GLN A 178 -11.29 -9.35 1.39
C GLN A 178 -10.35 -10.47 1.88
N SER A 179 -10.39 -11.65 1.27
CA SER A 179 -9.43 -12.74 1.54
C SER A 179 -8.13 -12.61 0.75
N GLY A 180 -8.07 -11.70 -0.24
CA GLY A 180 -6.88 -11.53 -1.08
C GLY A 180 -5.67 -11.09 -0.26
N ALA A 181 -4.49 -11.58 -0.62
CA ALA A 181 -3.22 -11.22 0.01
C ALA A 181 -3.00 -9.70 -0.05
N SER A 182 -2.46 -9.14 1.04
CA SER A 182 -2.05 -7.73 1.10
C SER A 182 -0.81 -7.53 0.25
N VAL A 183 -0.90 -6.65 -0.75
CA VAL A 183 0.23 -6.28 -1.63
C VAL A 183 0.72 -4.85 -1.38
N GLY A 184 0.13 -4.17 -0.40
CA GLY A 184 0.53 -2.83 0.01
C GLY A 184 -0.60 -2.10 0.73
N SER A 185 -0.34 -0.84 1.07
CA SER A 185 -1.33 0.06 1.65
C SER A 185 -1.20 1.44 1.03
N LEU A 186 -2.31 2.16 0.93
CA LEU A 186 -2.35 3.54 0.45
C LEU A 186 -2.93 4.43 1.54
N SER A 187 -2.24 5.51 1.89
CA SER A 187 -2.68 6.47 2.90
C SER A 187 -3.86 7.31 2.41
N ASN A 188 -4.58 7.95 3.34
CA ASN A 188 -5.67 8.88 3.01
C ASN A 188 -5.19 9.99 2.04
N GLY A 189 -6.03 10.38 1.09
CA GLY A 189 -5.70 11.42 0.12
C GLY A 189 -4.72 11.01 -0.98
N THR A 190 -4.17 9.78 -0.94
CA THR A 190 -3.33 9.24 -2.02
C THR A 190 -4.10 9.28 -3.34
N GLN A 191 -3.53 9.93 -4.34
CA GLN A 191 -4.06 9.92 -5.69
C GLN A 191 -3.81 8.55 -6.33
N VAL A 192 -4.85 7.97 -6.91
CA VAL A 192 -4.81 6.66 -7.56
C VAL A 192 -5.32 6.75 -9.00
N THR A 193 -4.71 5.95 -9.87
CA THR A 193 -5.25 5.68 -11.21
C THR A 193 -6.13 4.44 -11.13
N VAL A 194 -7.44 4.58 -11.33
CA VAL A 194 -8.39 3.46 -11.37
C VAL A 194 -8.49 2.92 -12.79
N HIS A 195 -8.27 1.62 -12.96
CA HIS A 195 -8.27 0.94 -14.26
C HIS A 195 -9.62 0.28 -14.62
N ALA A 196 -10.28 -0.29 -13.61
CA ALA A 196 -11.63 -0.86 -13.72
C ALA A 196 -12.22 -1.07 -12.32
N THR A 197 -13.55 -1.13 -12.27
CA THR A 197 -14.31 -1.45 -11.05
C THR A 197 -15.17 -2.69 -11.29
N LEU A 198 -15.06 -3.67 -10.41
CA LEU A 198 -15.74 -4.96 -10.45
C LEU A 198 -16.36 -5.23 -9.08
N VAL A 199 -17.69 -5.33 -9.02
CA VAL A 199 -18.42 -5.76 -7.80
C VAL A 199 -17.95 -5.00 -6.54
N GLY A 200 -17.82 -3.68 -6.64
CA GLY A 200 -17.40 -2.82 -5.52
C GLY A 200 -15.89 -2.81 -5.22
N TRP A 201 -15.06 -3.44 -6.05
CA TRP A 201 -13.60 -3.37 -5.98
C TRP A 201 -13.03 -2.64 -7.19
N SER A 202 -12.09 -1.73 -6.97
CA SER A 202 -11.39 -1.01 -8.02
C SER A 202 -9.94 -1.46 -8.09
N TYR A 203 -9.48 -1.82 -9.30
CA TYR A 203 -8.06 -2.03 -9.54
C TYR A 203 -7.37 -0.67 -9.71
N VAL A 204 -6.35 -0.42 -8.92
CA VAL A 204 -5.65 0.86 -8.82
C VAL A 204 -4.15 0.72 -9.03
N THR A 205 -3.54 1.81 -9.53
CA THR A 205 -2.09 2.01 -9.55
C THR A 205 -1.76 3.34 -8.86
N ALA A 206 -0.77 3.33 -7.96
CA ALA A 206 -0.19 4.51 -7.31
C ALA A 206 1.30 4.25 -7.04
N GLY A 207 2.18 4.93 -7.79
CA GLY A 207 3.61 4.63 -7.78
C GLY A 207 3.86 3.16 -8.16
N ASN A 208 4.61 2.44 -7.31
CA ASN A 208 4.90 1.01 -7.49
C ASN A 208 3.80 0.08 -6.94
N ILE A 209 2.78 0.63 -6.26
CA ILE A 209 1.70 -0.16 -5.66
C ILE A 209 0.58 -0.34 -6.68
N LYS A 210 0.19 -1.59 -6.89
CA LYS A 210 -0.88 -2.00 -7.81
C LYS A 210 -1.73 -3.10 -7.18
N GLY A 211 -3.03 -3.09 -7.45
CA GLY A 211 -3.97 -4.11 -6.98
C GLY A 211 -5.36 -3.57 -6.73
N TYR A 212 -6.18 -4.34 -6.02
CA TYR A 212 -7.58 -4.05 -5.75
C TYR A 212 -7.79 -3.38 -4.39
N VAL A 213 -8.59 -2.32 -4.38
CA VAL A 213 -9.12 -1.67 -3.17
C VAL A 213 -10.64 -1.63 -3.24
N VAL A 214 -11.31 -1.53 -2.09
CA VAL A 214 -12.77 -1.37 -2.09
C VAL A 214 -13.13 0.01 -2.65
N ASP A 215 -13.93 0.06 -3.72
CA ASP A 215 -14.22 1.30 -4.45
C ASP A 215 -14.91 2.36 -3.59
N LYS A 216 -15.69 1.94 -2.57
CA LYS A 216 -16.33 2.87 -1.62
C LYS A 216 -15.33 3.73 -0.84
N PHE A 217 -14.08 3.29 -0.74
CA PHE A 217 -13.00 4.01 -0.08
C PHE A 217 -12.27 4.96 -1.02
N LEU A 218 -12.75 5.12 -2.26
CA LEU A 218 -12.21 6.05 -3.23
C LEU A 218 -13.21 7.18 -3.50
N ALA A 219 -12.71 8.40 -3.68
CA ALA A 219 -13.49 9.56 -4.05
C ALA A 219 -12.95 10.20 -5.34
N THR A 220 -13.83 10.79 -6.15
CA THR A 220 -13.43 11.55 -7.36
C THR A 220 -12.83 12.91 -7.03
N LYS A 221 -13.11 13.43 -5.83
CA LYS A 221 -12.48 14.63 -5.28
C LYS A 221 -11.44 14.22 -4.26
N LYS A 222 -10.30 14.92 -4.24
CA LYS A 222 -9.31 14.76 -3.19
C LYS A 222 -10.00 15.04 -1.85
N PRO A 223 -9.99 14.09 -0.90
CA PRO A 223 -10.50 14.36 0.41
C PRO A 223 -9.73 15.53 1.00
N VAL A 224 -10.47 16.41 1.67
CA VAL A 224 -9.86 17.35 2.60
C VAL A 224 -9.42 16.52 3.79
N VAL A 225 -8.22 15.93 3.66
CA VAL A 225 -7.45 15.49 4.83
C VAL A 225 -7.34 16.72 5.73
N PRO A 226 -7.39 16.60 7.06
CA PRO A 226 -6.77 17.59 7.92
C PRO A 226 -5.29 17.71 7.50
N PHE A 227 -5.08 18.61 6.54
CA PHE A 227 -3.85 19.19 5.99
C PHE A 227 -2.74 18.28 5.44
N ASN A 228 -2.92 17.75 4.22
CA ASN A 228 -1.79 17.36 3.34
C ASN A 228 -1.20 18.54 2.53
N ASN A 229 -1.39 19.78 2.99
CA ASN A 229 -0.81 21.01 2.43
C ASN A 229 -0.75 22.03 3.57
N ILE A 230 0.22 21.88 4.47
CA ILE A 230 0.39 22.79 5.60
C ILE A 230 0.53 24.22 5.05
N ASN A 231 -0.49 25.03 5.32
CA ASN A 231 -0.61 26.38 4.83
C ASN A 231 -0.67 27.33 6.03
N PHE A 232 0.43 28.01 6.31
CA PHE A 232 0.50 28.97 7.40
C PHE A 232 -0.17 30.31 7.10
N ASN A 233 -0.79 30.48 5.92
CA ASN A 233 -1.58 31.68 5.59
C ASN A 233 -3.05 31.58 6.00
N LEU A 234 -3.45 30.52 6.71
CA LEU A 234 -4.81 30.39 7.21
C LEU A 234 -5.09 31.45 8.27
N THR A 235 -6.31 31.98 8.24
CA THR A 235 -6.84 32.78 9.34
C THR A 235 -7.57 31.89 10.35
N ILE A 236 -7.82 32.42 11.55
CA ILE A 236 -8.65 31.77 12.57
C ILE A 236 -10.00 31.31 11.98
N ARG A 237 -10.66 32.17 11.19
CA ARG A 237 -11.95 31.85 10.56
C ARG A 237 -11.84 30.71 9.55
N ASP A 238 -10.72 30.62 8.84
CA ASP A 238 -10.49 29.53 7.89
C ASP A 238 -10.38 28.19 8.62
N VAL A 239 -9.68 28.16 9.77
CA VAL A 239 -9.58 26.94 10.59
C VAL A 239 -10.94 26.56 11.16
N GLU A 240 -11.64 27.48 11.83
CA GLU A 240 -12.98 27.22 12.42
C GLU A 240 -13.99 26.71 11.39
N LYS A 241 -13.92 27.17 10.14
CA LYS A 241 -14.84 26.74 9.06
C LYS A 241 -14.48 25.37 8.49
N ASN A 242 -13.19 25.10 8.34
CA ASN A 242 -12.71 23.98 7.53
C ASN A 242 -12.29 22.76 8.34
N GLU A 243 -11.86 22.94 9.59
CA GLU A 243 -11.52 21.82 10.46
C GLU A 243 -12.76 20.97 10.75
N LYS A 244 -12.60 19.64 10.71
CA LYS A 244 -13.68 18.66 10.89
C LYS A 244 -13.51 17.81 12.14
N SER A 245 -12.36 17.92 12.79
CA SER A 245 -12.09 17.39 14.12
C SER A 245 -13.04 18.02 15.14
N LYS A 246 -13.25 17.33 16.25
CA LYS A 246 -14.20 17.77 17.27
C LYS A 246 -13.58 18.94 18.03
N PHE A 247 -14.17 20.12 17.92
CA PHE A 247 -13.72 21.31 18.65
C PHE A 247 -13.77 21.07 20.16
N ILE A 248 -12.68 21.42 20.85
CA ILE A 248 -12.56 21.36 22.31
C ILE A 248 -12.71 22.76 22.87
N ASP A 249 -11.80 23.67 22.53
CA ASP A 249 -11.77 25.02 23.10
C ASP A 249 -11.02 26.02 22.22
N LYS A 250 -11.25 27.31 22.50
CA LYS A 250 -10.52 28.44 21.95
C LYS A 250 -9.97 29.30 23.07
N LEU A 251 -8.65 29.24 23.26
CA LEU A 251 -7.95 30.01 24.29
C LEU A 251 -7.30 31.25 23.68
N GLN A 252 -7.28 32.33 24.45
CA GLN A 252 -6.58 33.57 24.10
C GLN A 252 -5.66 33.95 25.26
N ASP A 253 -4.36 34.06 24.99
CA ASP A 253 -3.39 34.59 25.95
C ASP A 253 -2.54 35.68 25.27
N GLY A 254 -2.78 36.93 25.65
CA GLY A 254 -2.15 38.08 25.01
C GLY A 254 -2.35 38.09 23.50
N ARG A 255 -1.24 37.96 22.75
CA ARG A 255 -1.24 37.92 21.27
C ARG A 255 -1.46 36.52 20.69
N GLU A 256 -1.58 35.52 21.53
CA GLU A 256 -1.68 34.12 21.12
C GLU A 256 -3.14 33.66 21.14
N THR A 257 -3.56 33.00 20.07
CA THR A 257 -4.87 32.33 20.00
C THR A 257 -4.64 30.86 19.71
N PHE A 258 -5.25 30.00 20.53
CA PHE A 258 -5.19 28.55 20.39
C PHE A 258 -6.57 28.05 19.97
N LEU A 259 -6.64 27.30 18.88
CA LEU A 259 -7.84 26.54 18.52
C LEU A 259 -7.55 25.06 18.74
N ILE A 260 -8.25 24.43 19.68
CA ILE A 260 -7.96 23.10 20.19
C ILE A 260 -9.06 22.14 19.74
N TYR A 261 -8.67 20.97 19.22
CA TYR A 261 -9.57 19.96 18.68
C TYR A 261 -9.14 18.56 19.12
N GLU A 262 -10.11 17.66 19.28
CA GLU A 262 -9.90 16.21 19.43
C GLU A 262 -9.89 15.55 18.05
N THR A 263 -8.84 14.80 17.75
CA THR A 263 -8.66 14.15 16.45
C THR A 263 -7.93 12.82 16.56
N THR A 264 -7.64 12.20 15.42
CA THR A 264 -6.78 11.02 15.34
C THR A 264 -5.70 11.21 14.29
N LYS A 265 -4.44 10.87 14.60
CA LYS A 265 -3.32 10.92 13.66
C LYS A 265 -2.34 9.79 13.92
N TYR A 266 -1.80 9.18 12.86
CA TYR A 266 -0.87 8.04 12.92
C TYR A 266 -1.31 6.86 13.80
N GLY A 267 -2.62 6.64 13.90
CA GLY A 267 -3.21 5.57 14.71
C GLY A 267 -3.38 5.91 16.20
N TYR A 268 -3.10 7.14 16.61
CA TYR A 268 -3.31 7.65 17.96
C TYR A 268 -4.49 8.62 18.02
N SER A 269 -5.16 8.67 19.18
CA SER A 269 -5.94 9.85 19.55
C SER A 269 -4.97 11.00 19.80
N ALA A 270 -5.34 12.22 19.41
CA ALA A 270 -4.49 13.38 19.58
C ALA A 270 -5.32 14.63 19.86
N GLU A 271 -4.74 15.53 20.65
CA GLU A 271 -5.17 16.92 20.72
C GLU A 271 -4.45 17.71 19.61
N LEU A 272 -5.23 18.29 18.70
CA LEU A 272 -4.75 19.15 17.62
C LEU A 272 -4.94 20.61 18.02
N THR A 273 -3.84 21.35 18.05
CA THR A 273 -3.84 22.77 18.40
C THR A 273 -3.26 23.61 17.27
N TYR A 274 -4.05 24.56 16.78
CA TYR A 274 -3.60 25.64 15.90
C TYR A 274 -3.24 26.85 16.75
N ILE A 275 -1.99 27.32 16.63
CA ILE A 275 -1.45 28.41 17.43
C ILE A 275 -1.20 29.62 16.53
N PHE A 276 -1.97 30.67 16.75
CA PHE A 276 -1.84 31.95 16.06
C PHE A 276 -1.10 32.94 16.95
N ILE A 277 -0.14 33.67 16.42
CA ILE A 277 0.57 34.75 17.12
C ILE A 277 0.37 36.05 16.35
N GLY A 278 -0.21 37.06 17.00
CA GLY A 278 -0.54 38.33 16.33
C GLY A 278 -1.53 38.17 15.16
N GLY A 279 -2.35 37.10 15.19
CA GLY A 279 -3.33 36.77 14.16
C GLY A 279 -2.79 35.92 13.00
N GLN A 280 -1.50 35.61 12.98
CA GLN A 280 -0.86 34.77 11.98
C GLN A 280 -0.71 33.35 12.50
N LEU A 281 -1.04 32.33 11.70
CA LEU A 281 -0.78 30.94 12.08
C LEU A 281 0.73 30.68 12.08
N GLU A 282 1.28 30.28 13.23
CA GLU A 282 2.71 30.03 13.40
C GLU A 282 3.00 28.56 13.71
N TYR A 283 2.09 27.87 14.42
CA TYR A 283 2.24 26.46 14.75
C TYR A 283 0.97 25.66 14.53
N ILE A 284 1.15 24.39 14.17
CA ILE A 284 0.14 23.35 14.22
C ILE A 284 0.76 22.20 15.02
N SER A 285 0.18 21.84 16.16
CA SER A 285 0.73 20.81 17.03
C SER A 285 -0.29 19.70 17.26
N TYR A 286 0.17 18.46 17.18
CA TYR A 286 -0.56 17.28 17.62
C TYR A 286 0.10 16.78 18.90
N ASP A 287 -0.63 16.81 20.02
CA ASP A 287 -0.24 16.17 21.26
C ASP A 287 -0.87 14.78 21.33
N PHE A 288 -0.04 13.74 21.31
CA PHE A 288 -0.49 12.35 21.33
C PHE A 288 -0.69 11.81 22.76
N LEU A 289 -0.30 12.59 23.78
CA LEU A 289 -0.37 12.24 25.19
C LEU A 289 -0.92 13.41 26.03
N PRO A 290 -2.06 14.05 25.64
CA PRO A 290 -2.51 15.30 26.24
C PRO A 290 -2.88 15.18 27.74
N GLU A 291 -3.22 13.97 28.20
CA GLU A 291 -3.61 13.69 29.59
C GLU A 291 -2.52 12.92 30.38
N GLN A 292 -1.34 12.70 29.80
CA GLN A 292 -0.30 11.89 30.42
C GLN A 292 0.34 12.62 31.60
N ASN A 293 0.37 11.96 32.76
CA ASN A 293 0.96 12.47 33.99
C ASN A 293 1.97 11.50 34.62
N SER A 294 2.45 10.52 33.83
CA SER A 294 3.41 9.51 34.27
C SER A 294 4.53 9.30 33.25
N TYR A 295 5.61 8.66 33.70
CA TYR A 295 6.73 8.29 32.86
C TYR A 295 6.44 6.98 32.11
N ASP A 296 6.75 6.98 30.83
CA ASP A 296 6.97 5.78 30.05
C ASP A 296 8.43 5.34 30.16
N THR A 297 8.66 4.04 30.08
CA THR A 297 10.00 3.50 29.90
C THR A 297 10.59 3.92 28.56
N TRP A 298 11.91 3.87 28.44
CA TRP A 298 12.60 4.10 27.18
C TRP A 298 12.09 3.21 26.04
N ASP A 299 11.73 1.95 26.33
CA ASP A 299 11.20 1.01 25.33
C ASP A 299 9.79 1.42 24.85
N GLN A 300 8.97 1.98 25.75
CA GLN A 300 7.66 2.54 25.40
C GLN A 300 7.81 3.82 24.56
N MET A 301 8.70 4.73 24.96
CA MET A 301 8.98 5.96 24.21
C MET A 301 9.53 5.67 22.81
N THR A 302 10.48 4.74 22.69
CA THR A 302 11.05 4.33 21.40
C THR A 302 9.99 3.66 20.51
N THR A 303 9.13 2.81 21.08
CA THR A 303 8.01 2.17 20.36
C THR A 303 7.02 3.21 19.85
N MET A 304 6.68 4.20 20.68
CA MET A 304 5.79 5.28 20.30
C MET A 304 6.40 6.14 19.20
N HIS A 305 7.64 6.60 19.38
CA HIS A 305 8.36 7.36 18.38
C HIS A 305 8.43 6.59 17.06
N ALA A 306 8.75 5.29 17.06
CA ALA A 306 8.82 4.48 15.84
C ALA A 306 7.49 4.46 15.06
N ARG A 307 6.34 4.39 15.75
CA ARG A 307 5.03 4.45 15.08
C ARG A 307 4.73 5.83 14.51
N LEU A 308 4.99 6.90 15.28
CA LEU A 308 4.82 8.26 14.81
C LEU A 308 5.75 8.56 13.63
N HIS A 309 6.98 8.05 13.68
CA HIS A 309 7.99 8.16 12.64
C HIS A 309 7.54 7.49 11.33
N VAL A 310 7.00 6.26 11.39
CA VAL A 310 6.42 5.58 10.21
C VAL A 310 5.25 6.38 9.62
N GLY A 311 4.39 6.94 10.47
CA GLY A 311 3.32 7.84 10.03
C GLY A 311 3.86 9.10 9.35
N GLY A 312 4.89 9.71 9.94
CA GLY A 312 5.60 10.87 9.42
C GLY A 312 6.24 10.60 8.07
N ILE A 313 6.93 9.47 7.90
CA ILE A 313 7.49 9.04 6.61
C ILE A 313 6.38 8.91 5.56
N ALA A 314 5.26 8.26 5.91
CA ALA A 314 4.16 8.07 4.98
C ALA A 314 3.46 9.39 4.58
N GLU A 315 3.50 10.41 5.43
CA GLU A 315 2.87 11.72 5.20
C GLU A 315 3.81 12.72 4.54
N LEU A 316 5.06 12.76 4.99
CA LEU A 316 6.02 13.81 4.67
C LEU A 316 7.08 13.31 3.68
N GLY A 317 7.44 12.03 3.69
CA GLY A 317 8.46 11.43 2.83
C GLY A 317 9.69 10.94 3.59
N ASP A 318 10.63 10.36 2.85
CA ASP A 318 11.84 9.72 3.39
C ASP A 318 13.01 10.70 3.66
N ASP A 319 12.84 11.99 3.35
CA ASP A 319 13.83 13.05 3.54
C ASP A 319 13.75 13.65 4.95
N TYR A 320 14.10 12.83 5.94
CA TYR A 320 14.08 13.20 7.35
C TYR A 320 15.47 13.15 8.00
N GLU A 321 15.62 13.86 9.11
CA GLU A 321 16.72 13.69 10.05
C GLU A 321 16.20 13.08 11.34
N PHE A 322 16.82 11.99 11.78
CA PHE A 322 16.50 11.34 13.05
C PHE A 322 17.68 11.44 14.01
N THR A 323 17.43 11.93 15.22
CA THR A 323 18.42 12.02 16.30
C THR A 323 17.80 11.59 17.63
N TYR A 324 18.63 11.14 18.57
CA TYR A 324 18.16 10.75 19.90
C TYR A 324 19.26 10.93 20.95
N GLU A 325 18.86 11.26 22.17
CA GLU A 325 19.68 11.12 23.38
C GLU A 325 19.11 9.96 24.19
N LYS A 326 19.92 8.90 24.34
CA LYS A 326 19.47 7.66 24.97
C LYS A 326 18.94 7.93 26.38
N TYR A 327 17.74 7.42 26.68
CA TYR A 327 17.02 7.60 27.94
C TYR A 327 16.46 8.99 28.19
N ARG A 328 16.40 9.86 27.17
CA ARG A 328 15.90 11.22 27.34
C ARG A 328 14.95 11.65 26.24
N ASN A 329 15.37 11.57 24.98
CA ASN A 329 14.57 12.11 23.89
C ASN A 329 14.82 11.44 22.54
N LEU A 330 13.78 11.43 21.71
CA LEU A 330 13.80 10.99 20.31
C LEU A 330 13.20 12.08 19.43
N PHE A 331 13.91 12.44 18.36
CA PHE A 331 13.53 13.50 17.43
C PHE A 331 13.53 12.99 16.00
N THR A 332 12.47 13.29 15.25
CA THR A 332 12.50 13.23 13.78
C THR A 332 12.08 14.57 13.21
N SER A 333 12.88 15.16 12.33
CA SER A 333 12.54 16.39 11.63
C SER A 333 12.45 16.19 10.11
N TRP A 334 11.59 16.99 9.48
CA TRP A 334 11.50 17.13 8.03
C TRP A 334 11.58 18.60 7.66
N GLU A 335 12.58 18.94 6.85
CA GLU A 335 12.78 20.30 6.37
C GLU A 335 12.01 20.52 5.07
N ARG A 336 11.10 21.51 5.05
CA ARG A 336 10.35 21.89 3.84
C ARG A 336 10.65 23.34 3.50
N ASN A 337 10.27 23.75 2.28
CA ASN A 337 10.56 25.10 1.80
C ASN A 337 9.88 26.19 2.65
N SER A 338 8.68 25.93 3.16
CA SER A 338 7.86 26.91 3.90
C SER A 338 7.61 26.57 5.37
N TYR A 339 8.10 25.43 5.85
CA TYR A 339 7.90 24.98 7.22
C TYR A 339 8.90 23.88 7.61
N THR A 340 8.92 23.55 8.89
CA THR A 340 9.56 22.35 9.41
C THR A 340 8.54 21.53 10.18
N ALA A 341 8.58 20.20 10.02
CA ALA A 341 7.84 19.26 10.84
C ALA A 341 8.79 18.61 11.84
N LEU A 342 8.37 18.47 13.09
CA LEU A 342 9.19 17.89 14.15
C LEU A 342 8.35 16.96 15.01
N ILE A 343 8.74 15.69 15.05
CA ILE A 343 8.29 14.72 16.05
C ILE A 343 9.26 14.79 17.23
N VAL A 344 8.71 14.88 18.43
CA VAL A 344 9.44 14.84 19.69
C VAL A 344 8.79 13.84 20.62
N VAL A 345 9.56 12.89 21.15
CA VAL A 345 9.14 12.04 22.27
C VAL A 345 10.19 12.14 23.36
N HIS A 346 9.85 12.72 24.51
CA HIS A 346 10.76 12.92 25.64
C HIS A 346 10.01 12.86 26.99
N ASP A 347 10.76 12.74 28.08
CA ASP A 347 10.25 12.77 29.46
C ASP A 347 10.85 13.91 30.32
N ASP A 348 11.41 14.94 29.66
CA ASP A 348 12.12 16.08 30.29
C ASP A 348 11.27 16.90 31.30
N TYR A 349 9.94 16.74 31.34
CA TYR A 349 9.02 17.59 32.13
C TYR A 349 8.24 16.85 33.23
N LEU A 350 8.83 15.82 33.83
CA LEU A 350 8.21 14.98 34.87
C LEU A 350 7.11 14.01 34.38
N TYR A 351 6.88 13.94 33.07
CA TYR A 351 5.99 13.00 32.40
C TYR A 351 6.44 12.82 30.95
N THR A 352 6.06 11.71 30.33
CA THR A 352 6.33 11.49 28.90
C THR A 352 5.40 12.32 28.05
N SER A 353 5.97 13.05 27.09
CA SER A 353 5.23 13.76 26.05
C SER A 353 5.60 13.21 24.69
N ALA A 354 4.64 13.23 23.77
CA ALA A 354 4.85 12.85 22.38
C ALA A 354 4.08 13.82 21.50
N LYS A 355 4.82 14.61 20.71
CA LYS A 355 4.25 15.68 19.88
C LYS A 355 4.73 15.59 18.45
N LEU A 356 3.85 15.96 17.52
CA LEU A 356 4.22 16.34 16.16
C LEU A 356 3.85 17.81 15.98
N THR A 357 4.86 18.65 15.76
CA THR A 357 4.67 20.08 15.58
C THR A 357 5.15 20.50 14.21
N PHE A 358 4.32 21.26 13.52
CA PHE A 358 4.67 21.99 12.31
C PHE A 358 4.85 23.45 12.68
N TYR A 359 6.00 24.02 12.36
CA TYR A 359 6.26 25.44 12.55
C TYR A 359 6.66 26.08 11.23
N ARG A 360 6.16 27.31 11.06
CA ARG A 360 6.42 28.14 9.89
C ARG A 360 7.91 28.51 9.79
N LYS A 361 8.40 28.66 8.56
CA LYS A 361 9.70 29.29 8.26
C LYS A 361 9.57 30.74 7.84
#